data_AF-A0A5E7FJI8-F1
#
_entry.id   AF-A0A5E7FJI8-F1
#
_cell.length_a   1.000
_cell.length_b   1.000
_cell.length_c   1.000
_cell.angle_alpha   90.00
_cell.angle_beta   90.00
_cell.angle_gamma   90.00
#
_symmetry.space_group_name_H-M   'P 1'
#
loop_
_entity.id
_entity.type
_entity.pdbx_description
1 polymer ?
#
loop_
_entity_poly.entity_id
_entity_poly.type
_entity_poly.pdbx_seq_one_letter_code
_entity_poly.pdbx_strand_id
1 'polypeptide(L)'
;MNVRYTEKNPPADVEQITRTAQQLSIKPGSWITRFWSSCDGAMIEDLVKIYSTDEIAERQQTYEIAEYFPGYLLIGDDSGGRLVLVDRSAMERFYLLGSGCPSITDGLAFSSMDALIKDVVG
;
A
#
# COMPACT_ATOMS: atom_id res chain seq x y z
N MET A 1 -2.82 -8.76 17.17
CA MET A 1 -3.75 -9.66 16.46
C MET A 1 -2.87 -10.53 15.56
N ASN A 2 -3.11 -11.84 15.47
CA ASN A 2 -2.38 -12.64 14.47
C ASN A 2 -3.15 -12.50 13.16
N VAL A 3 -2.59 -11.72 12.22
CA VAL A 3 -3.17 -11.56 10.88
C VAL A 3 -2.85 -12.78 10.01
N ARG A 4 -3.84 -13.26 9.28
CA ARG A 4 -3.72 -14.37 8.34
C ARG A 4 -3.38 -13.83 6.95
N TYR A 5 -2.32 -14.37 6.37
CA TYR A 5 -2.00 -14.18 4.95
C TYR A 5 -2.62 -15.33 4.17
N THR A 6 -3.60 -15.04 3.32
CA THR A 6 -4.25 -16.05 2.47
C THR A 6 -3.51 -16.25 1.16
N GLU A 7 -2.88 -15.18 0.68
CA GLU A 7 -1.84 -15.23 -0.35
C GLU A 7 -0.62 -14.48 0.16
N LYS A 8 0.56 -15.07 -0.04
CA LYS A 8 1.83 -14.49 0.41
C LYS A 8 2.92 -14.80 -0.60
N ASN A 9 3.33 -13.79 -1.37
CA ASN A 9 4.41 -13.96 -2.31
C ASN A 9 5.76 -14.13 -1.56
N PRO A 10 6.75 -14.79 -2.17
CA PRO A 10 8.11 -14.76 -1.65
C PRO A 10 8.62 -13.31 -1.55
N PRO A 11 9.63 -13.04 -0.72
CA PRO A 11 10.29 -11.73 -0.70
C PRO A 11 10.79 -11.32 -2.09
N ALA A 12 10.75 -10.01 -2.38
CA ALA A 12 11.35 -9.46 -3.59
C ALA A 12 12.87 -9.39 -3.46
N ASP A 13 13.57 -9.51 -4.59
CA ASP A 13 15.01 -9.31 -4.62
C ASP A 13 15.37 -7.83 -4.39
N VAL A 14 16.54 -7.58 -3.79
CA VAL A 14 17.02 -6.23 -3.47
C VAL A 14 17.10 -5.34 -4.72
N GLU A 15 17.44 -5.91 -5.88
CA GLU A 15 17.49 -5.19 -7.15
C GLU A 15 16.09 -4.75 -7.60
N GLN A 16 15.08 -5.62 -7.49
CA GLN A 16 13.68 -5.29 -7.81
C GLN A 16 13.17 -4.19 -6.89
N ILE A 17 13.38 -4.31 -5.58
CA ILE A 17 12.98 -3.30 -4.59
C ILE A 17 13.65 -1.96 -4.92
N THR A 18 14.95 -1.96 -5.22
CA THR A 18 15.71 -0.74 -5.53
C THR A 18 15.18 -0.08 -6.79
N ARG A 19 14.96 -0.85 -7.85
CA ARG A 19 14.44 -0.37 -9.13
C ARG A 19 13.05 0.25 -8.96
N THR A 20 12.13 -0.46 -8.32
CA THR A 20 10.75 0.01 -8.11
C THR A 20 10.72 1.23 -7.19
N ALA A 21 11.53 1.24 -6.13
CA ALA A 21 11.65 2.39 -5.23
C ALA A 21 12.18 3.64 -5.97
N GLN A 22 13.19 3.49 -6.83
CA GLN A 22 13.69 4.59 -7.66
C GLN A 22 12.64 5.09 -8.65
N GLN A 23 12.01 4.17 -9.40
CA GLN A 23 10.98 4.48 -10.38
C GLN A 23 9.83 5.28 -9.76
N LEU A 24 9.40 4.88 -8.56
CA LEU A 24 8.28 5.50 -7.88
C LEU A 24 8.69 6.57 -6.87
N SER A 25 9.98 6.96 -6.80
CA SER A 25 10.50 7.93 -5.82
C SER A 25 10.07 7.61 -4.38
N ILE A 26 10.17 6.34 -3.99
CA ILE A 26 9.86 5.85 -2.64
C ILE A 26 11.08 6.09 -1.74
N LYS A 27 10.83 6.60 -0.54
CA LYS A 27 11.90 6.87 0.42
C LYS A 27 12.51 5.56 0.93
N PRO A 28 13.85 5.46 1.04
CA PRO A 28 14.48 4.32 1.69
C PRO A 28 13.94 4.11 3.10
N GLY A 29 13.63 2.86 3.44
CA GLY A 29 13.07 2.51 4.75
C GLY A 29 11.57 2.76 4.91
N SER A 30 10.87 3.28 3.89
CA SER A 30 9.40 3.32 3.87
C SER A 30 8.83 1.93 4.14
N TRP A 31 7.66 1.88 4.81
CA TRP A 31 7.00 0.64 5.16
C TRP A 31 6.91 -0.36 3.99
N ILE A 32 6.54 0.10 2.80
CA ILE A 32 6.35 -0.77 1.63
C ILE A 32 7.64 -1.48 1.17
N THR A 33 8.80 -0.81 1.24
CA THR A 33 10.09 -1.44 0.91
C THR A 33 10.50 -2.51 1.92
N ARG A 34 10.19 -2.29 3.20
CA ARG A 34 10.40 -3.27 4.27
C ARG A 34 9.45 -4.46 4.11
N PHE A 35 8.22 -4.19 3.70
CA PHE A 35 7.22 -5.20 3.39
C PHE A 35 7.70 -6.11 2.25
N TRP A 36 8.09 -5.55 1.10
CA TRP A 36 8.61 -6.33 -0.03
C TRP A 36 9.83 -7.17 0.30
N SER A 37 10.72 -6.68 1.17
CA SER A 37 11.87 -7.45 1.67
C SER A 37 11.48 -8.69 2.49
N SER A 38 10.24 -8.77 2.95
CA SER A 38 9.68 -9.90 3.69
C SER A 38 8.60 -10.66 2.92
N CYS A 39 7.96 -10.02 1.95
CA CYS A 39 6.78 -10.47 1.22
C CYS A 39 6.49 -9.54 0.02
N ASP A 40 6.67 -9.99 -1.21
CA ASP A 40 6.43 -9.15 -2.40
C ASP A 40 4.96 -9.09 -2.81
N GLY A 41 4.15 -8.46 -1.97
CA GLY A 41 2.69 -8.43 -2.14
C GLY A 41 2.00 -9.62 -1.47
N ALA A 42 0.77 -9.38 -1.04
CA ALA A 42 -0.01 -10.33 -0.26
C ALA A 42 -1.51 -10.05 -0.32
N MET A 43 -2.30 -11.09 -0.03
CA MET A 43 -3.69 -10.96 0.40
C MET A 43 -3.76 -11.25 1.91
N ILE A 44 -4.27 -10.29 2.67
CA ILE A 44 -4.37 -10.33 4.13
C ILE A 44 -5.85 -10.43 4.52
N GLU A 45 -6.19 -11.44 5.31
CA GLU A 45 -7.57 -11.71 5.77
C GLU A 45 -8.61 -11.83 4.65
N ASP A 46 -8.19 -12.22 3.43
CA ASP A 46 -9.05 -12.25 2.23
C ASP A 46 -9.69 -10.89 1.86
N LEU A 47 -9.18 -9.80 2.44
CA LEU A 47 -9.76 -8.46 2.32
C LEU A 47 -8.74 -7.43 1.86
N VAL A 48 -7.55 -7.38 2.46
CA VAL A 48 -6.56 -6.33 2.15
C VAL A 48 -5.50 -6.88 1.21
N LYS A 49 -5.48 -6.38 -0.02
CA LYS A 49 -4.39 -6.64 -0.98
C LYS A 49 -3.30 -5.60 -0.82
N ILE A 50 -2.06 -6.05 -0.62
CA ILE A 50 -0.86 -5.21 -0.74
C ILE A 50 -0.19 -5.56 -2.07
N TYR A 51 0.11 -4.55 -2.87
CA TYR A 51 0.67 -4.72 -4.22
C TYR A 51 2.13 -5.15 -4.18
N SER A 52 2.51 -6.03 -5.11
CA SER A 52 3.90 -6.41 -5.35
C SER A 52 4.69 -5.29 -6.03
N THR A 53 6.01 -5.45 -6.13
CA THR A 53 6.89 -4.54 -6.88
C THR A 53 6.54 -4.45 -8.36
N ASP A 54 5.92 -5.49 -8.92
CA ASP A 54 5.55 -5.56 -10.34
C ASP A 54 4.16 -4.96 -10.60
N GLU A 55 3.26 -4.99 -9.61
CA GLU A 55 1.90 -4.44 -9.75
C GLU A 55 1.83 -2.94 -9.47
N ILE A 56 2.59 -2.47 -8.47
CA ILE A 56 2.38 -1.13 -7.89
C ILE A 56 2.52 0.00 -8.90
N ALA A 57 3.42 -0.13 -9.89
CA ALA A 57 3.64 0.92 -10.89
C ALA A 57 2.46 1.08 -11.85
N GLU A 58 1.84 -0.03 -12.27
CA GLU A 58 0.62 0.00 -13.08
C GLU A 58 -0.52 0.60 -12.27
N ARG A 59 -0.69 0.16 -11.02
CA ARG A 59 -1.78 0.63 -10.15
C ARG A 59 -1.71 2.13 -9.85
N GLN A 60 -0.51 2.68 -9.67
CA GLN A 60 -0.32 4.12 -9.57
C GLN A 60 -0.88 4.88 -10.78
N GLN A 61 -0.76 4.32 -11.99
CA GLN A 61 -1.26 4.93 -13.23
C GLN A 61 -2.75 4.71 -13.40
N THR A 62 -3.25 3.49 -13.15
CA THR A 62 -4.69 3.16 -13.24
C THR A 62 -5.57 4.08 -12.41
N TYR A 63 -5.08 4.47 -11.23
CA TYR A 63 -5.81 5.37 -10.32
C TYR A 63 -5.32 6.83 -10.38
N GLU A 64 -4.47 7.18 -11.34
CA GLU A 64 -3.99 8.56 -11.58
C GLU A 64 -3.49 9.23 -10.28
N ILE A 65 -2.78 8.47 -9.44
CA ILE A 65 -2.43 8.88 -8.07
C ILE A 65 -1.60 10.17 -8.05
N ALA A 66 -0.75 10.37 -9.06
CA ALA A 66 0.04 11.59 -9.19
C ALA A 66 -0.81 12.85 -9.39
N GLU A 67 -1.98 12.73 -10.00
CA GLU A 67 -2.92 13.83 -10.24
C GLU A 67 -3.83 14.04 -9.02
N TYR A 68 -4.47 12.98 -8.54
CA TYR A 68 -5.49 13.10 -7.49
C TYR A 68 -4.93 13.15 -6.07
N PHE A 69 -3.81 12.47 -5.81
CA PHE A 69 -3.22 12.37 -4.48
C PHE A 69 -1.71 12.69 -4.51
N PRO A 70 -1.31 13.89 -4.93
CA PRO A 70 0.08 14.28 -4.95
C PRO A 70 0.67 14.20 -3.53
N GLY A 71 1.85 13.61 -3.41
CA GLY A 71 2.48 13.36 -2.11
C GLY A 71 2.11 12.02 -1.47
N TYR A 72 1.22 11.24 -2.09
CA TYR A 72 0.84 9.91 -1.61
C TYR A 72 1.25 8.81 -2.59
N LEU A 73 1.28 7.58 -2.09
CA LEU A 73 1.59 6.36 -2.84
C LEU A 73 0.48 5.33 -2.53
N LEU A 74 -0.18 4.84 -3.57
CA LEU A 74 -1.07 3.69 -3.48
C LEU A 74 -0.24 2.42 -3.31
N ILE A 75 -0.50 1.67 -2.25
CA ILE A 75 0.22 0.45 -1.91
C ILE A 75 -0.67 -0.79 -1.88
N GLY A 76 -1.99 -0.61 -2.00
CA GLY A 76 -2.95 -1.70 -1.88
C GLY A 76 -4.40 -1.23 -1.97
N ASP A 77 -5.31 -2.16 -1.75
CA ASP A 77 -6.77 -1.94 -1.69
C ASP A 77 -7.43 -2.95 -0.74
N ASP A 78 -8.68 -2.70 -0.38
CA ASP A 78 -9.46 -3.60 0.47
C ASP A 78 -10.37 -4.57 -0.31
N SER A 79 -10.19 -4.69 -1.63
CA SER A 79 -11.03 -5.47 -2.55
C SER A 79 -12.54 -5.14 -2.52
N GLY A 80 -12.95 -4.14 -1.73
CA GLY A 80 -14.31 -3.65 -1.55
C GLY A 80 -14.51 -2.23 -2.10
N GLY A 81 -13.52 -1.72 -2.84
CA GLY A 81 -13.56 -0.42 -3.50
C GLY A 81 -12.88 0.72 -2.74
N ARG A 82 -12.14 0.42 -1.66
CA ARG A 82 -11.28 1.39 -0.97
C ARG A 82 -9.81 1.14 -1.29
N LEU A 83 -9.07 2.23 -1.41
CA LEU A 83 -7.65 2.28 -1.68
C LEU A 83 -6.86 2.45 -0.38
N VAL A 84 -5.70 1.80 -0.31
CA VAL A 84 -4.72 1.95 0.78
C VAL A 84 -3.57 2.82 0.29
N LEU A 85 -3.50 4.06 0.79
CA LEU A 85 -2.43 5.00 0.47
C LEU A 85 -1.46 5.19 1.63
N VAL A 86 -0.23 5.56 1.34
CA VAL A 86 0.76 6.03 2.31
C VAL A 86 1.24 7.42 1.97
N ASP A 87 1.50 8.22 3.00
CA ASP A 87 2.17 9.52 2.87
C ASP A 87 3.64 9.30 2.53
N ARG A 88 4.10 9.86 1.39
CA ARG A 88 5.49 9.72 0.91
C ARG A 88 6.51 10.38 1.84
N SER A 89 6.09 11.35 2.64
CA SER A 89 6.95 12.05 3.61
C SER A 89 7.09 11.27 4.92
N ALA A 90 6.14 10.38 5.22
CA ALA A 90 6.10 9.58 6.43
C ALA A 90 6.73 8.19 6.21
N MET A 91 7.25 7.60 7.29
CA MET A 91 7.73 6.21 7.26
C MET A 91 6.59 5.20 7.37
N GLU A 92 5.54 5.57 8.11
CA GLU A 92 4.44 4.69 8.48
C GLU A 92 3.21 5.53 8.83
N ARG A 93 2.48 5.96 7.80
CA ARG A 93 1.17 6.58 7.93
C ARG A 93 0.30 6.16 6.76
N PHE A 94 -0.81 5.51 7.07
CA PHE A 94 -1.70 4.89 6.09
C PHE A 94 -3.02 5.64 6.03
N TYR A 95 -3.64 5.59 4.86
CA TYR A 95 -4.95 6.14 4.61
C TYR A 95 -5.80 5.10 3.90
N LEU A 96 -7.05 4.96 4.33
CA LEU A 96 -8.07 4.15 3.68
C LEU A 96 -9.19 5.06 3.19
N LEU A 97 -9.45 5.09 1.89
CA LEU A 97 -10.45 5.96 1.27
C LEU A 97 -11.13 5.25 0.11
N GLY A 98 -12.38 5.59 -0.17
CA GLY A 98 -13.08 5.07 -1.35
C GLY A 98 -12.37 5.47 -2.64
N SER A 99 -12.38 4.60 -3.65
CA SER A 99 -11.74 4.86 -4.95
C SER A 99 -12.37 6.02 -5.73
N GLY A 100 -13.62 6.40 -5.42
CA GLY A 100 -14.29 7.59 -5.93
C GLY A 100 -14.18 8.83 -5.04
N CYS A 101 -13.34 8.79 -4.01
CA CYS A 101 -13.21 9.89 -3.05
C CYS A 101 -12.33 11.01 -3.64
N PRO A 102 -12.76 12.29 -3.57
CA PRO A 102 -12.05 13.38 -4.24
C PRO A 102 -10.86 13.92 -3.44
N SER A 103 -10.71 13.55 -2.16
CA SER A 103 -9.71 14.11 -1.26
C SER A 103 -9.23 13.11 -0.23
N ILE A 104 -7.95 13.21 0.14
CA ILE A 104 -7.35 12.43 1.23
C ILE A 104 -7.95 12.75 2.60
N THR A 105 -8.48 13.97 2.78
CA THR A 105 -9.06 14.42 4.06
C THR A 105 -10.34 13.70 4.44
N ASP A 106 -10.98 13.08 3.46
CA ASP A 106 -12.22 12.31 3.63
C ASP A 106 -11.93 10.83 3.94
N GLY A 107 -10.65 10.44 3.90
CA GLY A 107 -10.17 9.09 4.25
C GLY A 107 -9.93 8.90 5.74
N LEU A 108 -9.88 7.64 6.16
CA LEU A 108 -9.48 7.24 7.52
C LEU A 108 -7.97 7.13 7.59
N ALA A 109 -7.36 7.75 8.60
CA ALA A 109 -5.91 7.74 8.80
C ALA A 109 -5.50 6.76 9.92
N PHE A 110 -4.46 5.98 9.67
CA PHE A 110 -3.93 4.96 10.59
C PHE A 110 -2.42 5.13 10.80
N SER A 111 -1.97 4.88 12.03
CA SER A 111 -0.55 4.91 12.40
C SER A 111 0.18 3.57 12.17
N SER A 112 -0.54 2.51 11.81
CA SER A 112 0.03 1.18 11.53
C SER A 112 -0.87 0.40 10.57
N MET A 113 -0.27 -0.56 9.85
CA MET A 113 -1.01 -1.47 8.97
C MET A 113 -1.95 -2.38 9.79
N ASP A 114 -1.55 -2.82 10.98
CA ASP A 114 -2.39 -3.64 11.87
C ASP A 114 -3.68 -2.92 12.27
N ALA A 115 -3.61 -1.61 12.56
CA ALA A 115 -4.79 -0.83 12.90
C ALA A 115 -5.75 -0.68 11.70
N LEU A 116 -5.19 -0.51 10.50
CA LEU A 116 -5.96 -0.46 9.26
C LEU A 116 -6.64 -1.81 8.98
N ILE A 117 -5.90 -2.92 9.07
CA ILE A 117 -6.46 -4.26 8.86
C ILE A 117 -7.59 -4.53 9.86
N LYS A 118 -7.41 -4.16 11.13
CA LYS A 118 -8.46 -4.32 12.14
C LYS A 118 -9.73 -3.56 11.79
N ASP A 119 -9.60 -2.33 11.28
CA ASP A 119 -10.76 -1.54 10.83
C ASP A 119 -11.49 -2.19 9.65
N VAL A 120 -10.75 -2.78 8.70
CA VAL A 120 -11.32 -3.48 7.53
C VAL A 120 -12.02 -4.77 7.93
N VAL A 121 -11.45 -5.54 8.87
CA VAL A 121 -11.95 -6.87 9.25
C VAL A 121 -13.09 -6.81 10.28
N GLY A 122 -13.14 -5.78 11.12
CA GLY A 122 -14.11 -5.62 12.21
C GLY A 122 -13.60 -6.08 13.58
#